data_AF-A0AA86U6A0-F1
#
_entry.id   AF-A0AA86U6A0-F1
#
_cell.length_a   1.000
_cell.length_b   1.000
_cell.length_c   1.000
_cell.angle_alpha   90.00
_cell.angle_beta   90.00
_cell.angle_gamma   90.00
#
_symmetry.space_group_name_H-M   'P 1'
#
loop_
_entity.id
_entity.type
_entity.pdbx_description
1 polymer ?
#
loop_
_entity_poly.entity_id
_entity_poly.type
_entity_poly.pdbx_seq_one_letter_code
_entity_poly.pdbx_strand_id
1 'polypeptide(L)'
;MENLIKKNKQENLILEVYWKETKPVSILKLISKENGINKYQIEEKQGGWEAKKQRMDKSIPNDRKVFDSVCKSFGQFVSIEDLMQIIAGKMKVPGVCIRENPFVRRQQGWVSYHQL
;
A
#
# COMPACT_ATOMS: atom_id res chain seq x y z
N MET A 1 14.50 35.51 38.41
CA MET A 1 13.30 34.66 38.30
C MET A 1 13.10 34.37 36.82
N GLU A 2 13.81 33.36 36.31
CA GLU A 2 13.82 33.04 34.88
C GLU A 2 12.59 32.20 34.55
N ASN A 3 11.72 32.76 33.72
CA ASN A 3 10.59 32.05 33.13
C ASN A 3 11.13 30.96 32.20
N LEU A 4 11.26 29.74 32.73
CA LEU A 4 11.40 28.52 31.94
C LEU A 4 10.13 28.36 31.09
N ILE A 5 10.17 28.92 29.88
CA ILE A 5 9.30 28.50 28.78
C ILE A 5 9.64 27.03 28.54
N LYS A 6 8.90 26.13 29.18
CA LYS A 6 8.84 24.73 28.76
C LYS A 6 8.33 24.77 27.32
N LYS A 7 9.25 24.78 26.35
CA LYS A 7 8.96 24.33 24.99
C LYS A 7 8.35 22.95 25.16
N ASN A 8 7.02 22.86 25.07
CA ASN A 8 6.34 21.62 24.76
C ASN A 8 7.04 21.12 23.50
N LYS A 9 7.93 20.13 23.64
CA LYS A 9 8.44 19.38 22.50
C LYS A 9 7.19 18.80 21.88
N GLN A 10 6.75 19.37 20.77
CA GLN A 10 5.63 18.88 20.01
C GLN A 10 6.01 17.45 19.61
N GLU A 11 5.47 16.46 20.33
CA GLU A 11 5.70 15.07 20.02
C GLU A 11 5.13 14.86 18.62
N ASN A 12 6.01 14.62 17.64
CA ASN A 12 5.60 14.36 16.28
C ASN A 12 4.68 13.13 16.29
N LEU A 13 3.40 13.34 15.97
CA LEU A 13 2.41 12.26 15.94
C LEU A 13 2.67 11.39 14.72
N ILE A 14 3.25 10.21 14.94
CA ILE A 14 3.40 9.18 13.91
C ILE A 14 2.32 8.13 14.11
N LEU A 15 1.55 7.87 13.06
CA LEU A 15 0.45 6.91 13.08
C LEU A 15 0.79 5.70 12.22
N GLU A 16 0.41 4.52 12.71
CA GLU A 16 0.19 3.35 11.87
C GLU A 16 -1.21 3.47 11.25
N VAL A 17 -1.26 3.37 9.92
CA VAL A 17 -2.49 3.53 9.15
C VAL A 17 -2.71 2.34 8.24
N TYR A 18 -3.96 2.12 7.86
CA TYR A 18 -4.36 1.15 6.84
C TYR A 18 -5.43 1.76 5.93
N TRP A 19 -5.53 1.26 4.69
CA TRP A 19 -6.56 1.68 3.76
C TRP A 19 -7.87 0.94 4.05
N LYS A 20 -8.98 1.66 4.16
CA LYS A 20 -10.31 1.10 4.33
C LYS A 20 -11.21 1.58 3.22
N GLU A 21 -11.60 0.67 2.34
CA GLU A 21 -12.37 0.95 1.12
C GLU A 21 -13.77 1.50 1.42
N THR A 22 -14.38 1.08 2.52
CA THR A 22 -15.73 1.49 2.92
C THR A 22 -15.76 2.75 3.78
N LYS A 23 -14.62 3.41 3.96
CA LYS A 23 -14.56 4.62 4.77
C LYS A 23 -15.12 5.80 3.98
N PRO A 24 -16.16 6.49 4.49
CA PRO A 24 -16.62 7.73 3.87
C PRO A 24 -15.58 8.83 4.08
N VAL A 25 -15.25 9.54 3.01
CA VAL A 25 -14.29 10.64 2.99
C VAL A 25 -14.92 11.84 2.32
N SER A 26 -14.98 12.95 3.03
CA SER A 26 -15.40 14.24 2.49
C SER A 26 -14.18 15.04 2.05
N ILE A 27 -14.11 15.39 0.78
CA ILE A 27 -13.02 16.16 0.18
C ILE A 27 -13.54 17.57 -0.09
N LEU A 28 -12.88 18.57 0.51
CA LEU A 28 -13.15 19.97 0.21
C LEU A 28 -12.43 20.38 -1.07
N LYS A 29 -13.20 20.64 -2.12
CA LYS A 29 -12.70 21.12 -3.40
C LYS A 29 -12.98 22.61 -3.52
N LEU A 30 -11.92 23.41 -3.64
CA LEU A 30 -12.06 24.85 -3.87
C LEU A 30 -12.66 25.07 -5.26
N ILE A 31 -13.81 25.73 -5.34
CA ILE A 31 -14.51 26.02 -6.61
C ILE A 31 -14.23 27.45 -7.05
N SER A 32 -14.26 28.41 -6.13
CA SER A 32 -13.97 29.79 -6.46
C SER A 32 -13.40 30.56 -5.27
N LYS A 33 -12.75 31.68 -5.58
CA LYS A 33 -12.35 32.70 -4.62
C LYS A 33 -12.95 34.02 -5.08
N GLU A 34 -13.88 34.56 -4.30
CA GLU A 34 -14.54 35.83 -4.60
C GLU A 34 -14.46 36.72 -3.36
N ASN A 35 -13.99 37.96 -3.53
CA ASN A 35 -13.89 38.96 -2.46
C ASN A 35 -13.18 38.47 -1.19
N GLY A 36 -12.14 37.65 -1.35
CA GLY A 36 -11.38 37.07 -0.24
C GLY A 36 -12.04 35.87 0.44
N ILE A 37 -13.24 35.47 0.02
CA ILE A 37 -13.95 34.30 0.53
C ILE A 37 -13.68 33.10 -0.39
N ASN A 38 -13.21 32.01 0.21
CA ASN A 38 -13.03 30.73 -0.48
C ASN A 38 -14.36 29.96 -0.47
N LYS A 39 -14.91 29.65 -1.65
CA LYS A 39 -16.08 28.77 -1.80
C LYS A 39 -15.61 27.35 -2.09
N TYR A 40 -16.06 26.40 -1.27
CA TYR A 40 -15.70 24.98 -1.40
C TYR A 40 -16.94 24.13 -1.74
N GLN A 41 -16.74 23.13 -2.60
CA GLN A 41 -17.63 21.98 -2.75
C GLN A 41 -17.19 20.89 -1.81
N ILE A 42 -18.13 20.22 -1.19
CA ILE A 42 -17.86 18.94 -0.53
C ILE A 42 -18.12 17.84 -1.57
N GLU A 43 -17.08 17.08 -1.91
CA GLU A 43 -17.21 15.83 -2.67
C GLU A 43 -17.09 14.66 -1.69
N GLU A 44 -18.08 13.77 -1.66
CA GLU A 44 -18.02 12.54 -0.88
C GLU A 44 -17.45 11.39 -1.72
N LYS A 45 -16.51 10.64 -1.14
CA LYS A 45 -15.91 9.45 -1.74
C LYS A 45 -15.84 8.32 -0.74
N GLN A 46 -15.71 7.11 -1.25
CA GLN A 46 -15.41 5.92 -0.46
C GLN A 46 -13.93 5.60 -0.59
N GLY A 47 -13.34 5.12 0.51
CA GLY A 47 -11.93 4.76 0.56
C GLY A 47 -11.09 5.83 1.24
N GLY A 48 -10.48 5.48 2.36
CA GLY A 48 -9.61 6.39 3.09
C GLY A 48 -8.65 5.70 4.05
N TRP A 49 -7.61 6.42 4.45
CA TRP A 49 -6.69 5.98 5.49
C TRP A 49 -7.37 6.03 6.86
N GLU A 50 -7.29 4.94 7.61
CA GLU A 50 -7.75 4.85 9.00
C GLU A 50 -6.56 4.63 9.94
N ALA A 51 -6.57 5.36 11.06
CA ALA A 51 -5.54 5.23 12.08
C ALA A 51 -5.79 3.94 12.86
N LYS A 52 -4.75 3.13 13.00
CA LYS A 52 -4.77 1.90 13.80
C LYS A 52 -4.19 2.13 15.19
N LYS A 53 -3.04 2.79 15.26
CA LYS A 53 -2.37 3.15 16.52
C LYS A 53 -1.34 4.25 16.34
N GLN A 54 -1.01 4.93 17.44
CA GLN A 54 0.16 5.79 17.51
C GLN A 54 1.44 4.96 17.63
N ARG A 55 2.49 5.37 16.91
CA ARG A 55 3.81 4.74 16.89
C ARG A 55 4.78 5.55 17.74
N MET A 56 4.84 5.22 19.03
CA MET A 56 5.79 5.82 19.98
C MET A 56 7.22 5.29 19.79
N ASP A 57 7.38 4.16 19.11
CA ASP A 57 8.66 3.51 18.79
C ASP A 57 9.39 4.17 17.62
N LYS A 58 8.74 5.09 16.91
CA LYS A 58 9.29 5.76 15.73
C LYS A 58 9.51 7.25 16.00
N SER A 59 10.63 7.77 15.51
CA SER A 59 10.94 9.20 15.52
C SER A 59 10.63 9.89 14.20
N ILE A 60 10.54 9.12 13.11
CA ILE A 60 10.23 9.60 11.76
C ILE A 60 9.20 8.68 11.06
N PRO A 61 8.33 9.22 10.18
CA PRO A 61 7.46 8.40 9.34
C PRO A 61 8.27 7.57 8.34
N ASN A 62 7.59 6.61 7.69
CA ASN A 62 8.22 5.85 6.62
C ASN A 62 8.64 6.76 5.45
N ASP A 63 9.76 6.44 4.82
CA ASP A 63 10.18 7.10 3.59
C ASP A 63 9.11 7.01 2.49
N ARG A 64 9.06 8.02 1.61
CA ARG A 64 8.09 8.10 0.53
C ARG A 64 8.11 6.86 -0.37
N LYS A 65 9.29 6.31 -0.68
CA LYS A 65 9.41 5.11 -1.53
C LYS A 65 8.77 3.88 -0.88
N VAL A 66 8.91 3.74 0.44
CA VAL A 66 8.27 2.66 1.20
C VAL A 66 6.76 2.85 1.18
N PHE A 67 6.26 4.07 1.38
CA PHE A 67 4.84 4.38 1.29
C PHE A 67 4.26 4.05 -0.10
N ASP A 68 4.91 4.50 -1.18
CA ASP A 68 4.45 4.24 -2.55
C ASP A 68 4.49 2.73 -2.88
N SER A 69 5.49 2.00 -2.38
CA SER A 69 5.57 0.54 -2.52
C SER A 69 4.39 -0.16 -1.85
N VAL A 70 4.04 0.20 -0.61
CA VAL A 70 2.88 -0.36 0.10
C VAL A 70 1.57 -0.04 -0.65
N CYS A 71 1.41 1.17 -1.18
CA CYS A 71 0.22 1.55 -1.94
C CYS A 71 0.07 0.70 -3.21
N LYS A 72 1.17 0.41 -3.92
CA LYS A 72 1.15 -0.47 -5.10
C LYS A 72 0.75 -1.90 -4.73
N SER A 73 1.30 -2.44 -3.65
CA SER A 73 0.99 -3.80 -3.19
C SER A 73 -0.48 -3.97 -2.79
N PHE A 74 -1.15 -2.91 -2.32
CA PHE A 74 -2.57 -2.97 -2.01
C PHE A 74 -3.43 -3.24 -3.27
N GLY A 75 -3.09 -2.60 -4.40
CA GLY A 75 -3.77 -2.83 -5.69
C GLY A 75 -3.37 -4.15 -6.39
N GLN A 76 -2.35 -4.84 -5.89
CA GLN A 76 -1.84 -6.10 -6.42
C GLN A 76 -1.81 -7.18 -5.33
N PHE A 77 -2.83 -7.18 -4.48
CA PHE A 77 -2.93 -8.15 -3.40
C PHE A 77 -2.95 -9.58 -3.96
N VAL A 78 -2.01 -10.40 -3.50
CA VAL A 78 -1.94 -11.83 -3.81
C VAL A 78 -2.42 -12.57 -2.56
N SER A 79 -3.54 -13.27 -2.66
CA SER A 79 -4.05 -14.06 -1.55
C SER A 79 -3.16 -15.27 -1.27
N ILE A 80 -3.34 -15.91 -0.11
CA ILE A 80 -2.63 -17.16 0.22
C ILE A 80 -2.99 -18.24 -0.82
N GLU A 81 -4.24 -18.30 -1.26
CA GLU A 81 -4.68 -19.23 -2.29
C GLU A 81 -3.97 -18.97 -3.63
N ASP A 82 -3.93 -17.73 -4.08
CA ASP A 82 -3.19 -17.35 -5.30
C ASP A 82 -1.72 -17.74 -5.19
N LEU A 83 -1.11 -17.51 -4.02
CA LEU A 83 0.27 -17.91 -3.75
C LEU A 83 0.46 -19.43 -3.87
N MET A 84 -0.46 -20.23 -3.31
CA MET A 84 -0.43 -21.68 -3.44
C MET A 84 -0.58 -22.13 -4.90
N GLN A 85 -1.47 -21.49 -5.67
CA GLN A 85 -1.63 -21.78 -7.09
C GLN A 85 -0.39 -21.42 -7.91
N ILE A 86 0.27 -20.30 -7.59
CA ILE A 86 1.54 -19.89 -8.19
C ILE A 86 2.63 -20.92 -7.92
N ILE A 87 2.80 -21.34 -6.66
CA ILE A 87 3.81 -22.33 -6.27
C ILE A 87 3.52 -23.68 -6.94
N ALA A 88 2.25 -24.06 -7.06
CA ALA A 88 1.83 -25.26 -7.77
C ALA A 88 1.99 -25.16 -9.30
N GLY A 89 2.44 -24.02 -9.84
CA GLY A 89 2.59 -23.78 -11.27
C GLY A 89 1.26 -23.63 -12.02
N LYS A 90 0.15 -23.47 -11.30
CA LYS A 90 -1.21 -23.35 -11.86
C LYS A 90 -1.58 -21.91 -12.22
N MET A 91 -0.88 -20.94 -11.64
CA MET A 91 -1.08 -19.51 -11.85
C MET A 91 0.27 -18.81 -12.07
N LYS A 92 0.30 -17.74 -12.88
CA LYS A 92 1.49 -16.89 -13.06
C LYS A 92 1.50 -15.79 -12.00
N VAL A 93 2.69 -15.33 -11.60
CA VAL A 93 2.84 -14.21 -10.67
C VAL A 93 2.24 -12.94 -11.30
N PRO A 94 1.27 -12.27 -10.65
CA PRO A 94 0.72 -11.01 -11.13
C PRO A 94 1.81 -9.94 -11.22
N GLY A 95 1.88 -9.22 -12.34
CA GLY A 95 2.77 -8.06 -12.49
C GLY A 95 4.26 -8.34 -12.73
N VAL A 96 4.70 -9.61 -12.77
CA VAL A 96 6.11 -9.98 -13.04
C VAL A 96 6.18 -11.15 -14.04
N CYS A 97 7.05 -11.02 -15.04
CA CYS A 97 7.47 -12.09 -15.98
C CYS A 97 6.35 -12.78 -16.78
N ILE A 98 6.11 -12.27 -17.99
CA ILE A 98 5.31 -12.92 -19.05
C ILE A 98 6.00 -14.18 -19.64
N ARG A 99 7.29 -14.37 -19.37
CA ARG A 99 8.09 -15.51 -19.86
C ARG A 99 7.85 -16.75 -18.99
N GLU A 100 7.90 -17.93 -19.61
CA GLU A 100 7.69 -19.20 -18.92
C GLU A 100 8.64 -19.37 -17.73
N ASN A 101 8.11 -19.91 -16.62
CA ASN A 101 8.87 -20.18 -15.41
C ASN A 101 9.94 -21.25 -15.73
N PRO A 102 11.25 -20.97 -15.61
CA PRO A 102 12.31 -21.92 -15.94
C PRO A 102 12.36 -23.12 -14.97
N PHE A 103 11.62 -23.05 -13.85
CA PHE A 103 11.51 -24.09 -12.84
C PHE A 103 10.20 -24.85 -12.87
N VAL A 104 9.37 -24.72 -13.93
CA VAL A 104 8.38 -25.77 -14.20
C VAL A 104 9.19 -27.03 -14.37
N ARG A 105 9.15 -27.91 -13.35
CA ARG A 105 9.64 -29.27 -13.46
C ARG A 105 8.95 -29.83 -14.69
N ARG A 106 9.65 -29.86 -15.83
CA ARG A 106 9.33 -30.80 -16.89
C ARG A 106 9.21 -32.11 -16.14
N GLN A 107 8.02 -32.72 -16.10
CA GLN A 107 7.96 -34.14 -15.83
C GLN A 107 9.08 -34.72 -16.69
N GLN A 108 10.10 -35.29 -16.05
CA GLN A 108 11.10 -36.06 -16.74
C GLN A 108 10.32 -37.21 -17.37
N GLY A 109 9.79 -36.94 -18.57
CA GLY A 109 9.38 -37.97 -19.49
C GLY A 109 10.60 -38.84 -19.63
N TRP A 110 10.42 -40.11 -19.29
CA TRP A 110 11.40 -41.15 -19.46
C TRP A 110 12.00 -41.01 -20.85
N VAL A 111 13.25 -40.56 -20.92
CA VAL A 111 14.01 -40.59 -22.17
C VAL A 111 14.27 -42.07 -22.43
N SER A 112 13.46 -42.64 -23.31
CA SER A 112 13.72 -43.96 -23.87
C SER A 112 15.01 -43.87 -24.66
N TYR A 113 16.07 -44.46 -24.13
CA TYR A 113 17.34 -44.66 -24.84
C TYR A 113 17.17 -45.79 -25.85
N HIS A 114 16.43 -45.56 -26.93
CA HIS A 114 16.55 -46.38 -28.15
C HIS A 114 16.22 -45.53 -29.38
N GLN A 115 17.20 -45.46 -30.30
CA GLN A 115 17.17 -44.86 -31.65
C GLN A 115 17.35 -43.32 -31.61
N LEU A 116 18.45 -42.72 -32.08
CA LEU A 116 19.47 -43.02 -33.09
C LEU A 116 20.83 -42.43 -32.69
#